data_AF-A0A7S0JGE7-F1
#
_entry.id   AF-A0A7S0JGE7-F1
#
_cell.length_a   1.000
_cell.length_b   1.000
_cell.length_c   1.000
_cell.angle_alpha   90.00
_cell.angle_beta   90.00
_cell.angle_gamma   90.00
#
_symmetry.space_group_name_H-M   'P 1'
#
loop_
_entity.id
_entity.type
_entity.pdbx_description
1 polymer ?
#
loop_
_entity_poly.entity_id
_entity_poly.type
_entity_poly.pdbx_seq_one_letter_code
_entity_poly.pdbx_strand_id
1 'polypeptide(L)'
;KMPTHLVGASAANTAISRKSSSWTTEHLNLASQILAADFGESVALVGLQLLTHGASSLRELGLLLDLASPWHGVVGGAVMRHDDAPATPKDRARTRDALLVLLQHNIIKVNARAGAAGSSVAVAEYEASLEEVLARRWFPWMLRVALERINPKAHALLTVLLVNGRLSSESMTTKAADMHQGERTVDQTTANDQTASNERILLGDAFSKLLDHRFICAAELLPTPLTGAADGAHAHRDLPPPPPPPAASSRRGKGKRSLDETVKAPSARGRKKQASTSAGFAPLPTAQA
;
A
#
# COMPACT_ATOMS: atom_id res chain seq x y z
N LYS A 1 2.70 28.90 7.29
CA LYS A 1 2.50 27.84 6.27
C LYS A 1 2.86 26.51 6.92
N MET A 2 1.89 25.70 7.30
CA MET A 2 2.17 24.37 7.83
C MET A 2 2.47 23.41 6.67
N PRO A 3 3.47 22.52 6.79
CA PRO A 3 3.74 21.54 5.75
C PRO A 3 2.58 20.52 5.65
N THR A 4 2.11 20.30 4.42
CA THR A 4 1.06 19.34 4.07
C THR A 4 1.61 17.92 4.13
N HIS A 5 1.72 17.36 5.33
CA HIS A 5 2.05 15.95 5.51
C HIS A 5 0.78 15.10 5.51
N LEU A 6 0.81 14.01 4.74
CA LEU A 6 -0.18 12.94 4.85
C LEU A 6 0.05 12.22 6.17
N VAL A 7 -0.99 12.03 6.96
CA VAL A 7 -0.95 11.37 8.26
C VAL A 7 -1.68 10.04 8.14
N GLY A 8 -1.15 9.01 8.80
CA GLY A 8 -1.80 7.72 8.97
C GLY A 8 -1.68 7.25 10.42
N ALA A 9 -2.67 6.50 10.89
CA ALA A 9 -2.47 5.65 12.05
C ALA A 9 -1.59 4.47 11.59
N SER A 10 -0.51 4.20 12.32
CA SER A 10 0.35 3.03 12.11
C SER A 10 0.43 2.29 13.43
N ALA A 11 0.08 1.01 13.43
CA ALA A 11 0.47 0.13 14.51
C ALA A 11 2.02 0.06 14.49
N ALA A 12 2.65 0.29 15.64
CA ALA A 12 4.07 0.54 15.74
C ALA A 12 4.96 -0.44 14.95
N ASN A 13 5.86 0.13 14.13
CA ASN A 13 6.98 -0.54 13.47
C ASN A 13 7.90 -1.20 14.52
N THR A 14 7.58 -2.42 14.92
CA THR A 14 8.50 -3.28 15.65
C THR A 14 9.14 -4.18 14.61
N ALA A 15 10.43 -3.94 14.32
CA ALA A 15 11.19 -4.71 13.35
C ALA A 15 11.37 -6.16 13.81
N ILE A 16 10.34 -6.98 13.60
CA ILE A 16 10.38 -8.43 13.79
C ILE A 16 10.98 -9.01 12.51
N SER A 17 12.20 -9.52 12.66
CA SER A 17 12.94 -10.27 11.66
C SER A 17 12.04 -11.35 11.04
N ARG A 18 11.90 -11.30 9.70
CA ARG A 18 11.09 -12.19 8.85
C ARG A 18 11.50 -13.65 9.00
N LYS A 19 11.02 -14.33 10.04
CA LYS A 19 10.62 -15.73 9.92
C LYS A 19 9.18 -15.70 9.46
N SER A 20 8.87 -16.36 8.35
CA SER A 20 7.49 -16.55 7.92
C SER A 20 6.76 -17.33 9.01
N SER A 21 6.17 -16.64 9.97
CA SER A 21 5.16 -17.21 10.83
C SER A 21 4.03 -17.61 9.91
N SER A 22 3.92 -18.91 9.63
CA SER A 22 2.78 -19.46 8.92
C SER A 22 1.54 -19.06 9.72
N TRP A 23 0.80 -18.06 9.25
CA TRP A 23 -0.42 -17.62 9.89
C TRP A 23 -1.38 -18.81 9.94
N THR A 24 -1.96 -19.08 11.10
CA THR A 24 -2.94 -20.16 11.20
C THR A 24 -4.18 -19.81 10.38
N THR A 25 -4.90 -20.82 9.91
CA THR A 25 -6.18 -20.66 9.18
C THR A 25 -7.18 -19.82 9.97
N GLU A 26 -7.16 -19.91 11.31
CA GLU A 26 -8.02 -19.10 12.18
C GLU A 26 -7.75 -17.60 12.06
N HIS A 27 -6.48 -17.18 11.98
CA HIS A 27 -6.14 -15.77 11.82
C HIS A 27 -6.59 -15.23 10.46
N LEU A 28 -6.44 -16.03 9.40
CA LEU A 28 -6.88 -15.66 8.06
C LEU A 28 -8.41 -15.55 7.97
N ASN A 29 -9.15 -16.46 8.62
CA ASN A 29 -10.60 -16.40 8.71
C ASN A 29 -11.07 -15.14 9.44
N LEU A 30 -10.45 -14.81 10.58
CA LEU A 30 -10.76 -13.59 11.32
C LEU A 30 -10.44 -12.33 10.50
N ALA A 31 -9.30 -12.29 9.81
CA ALA A 31 -8.92 -11.19 8.95
C ALA A 31 -9.94 -10.98 7.82
N SER A 32 -10.39 -12.07 7.19
CA SER A 32 -11.43 -12.02 6.16
C SER A 32 -12.74 -11.45 6.70
N GLN A 33 -13.16 -11.83 7.91
CA GLN A 33 -14.38 -11.31 8.53
C GLN A 33 -14.28 -9.81 8.82
N ILE A 34 -13.13 -9.34 9.34
CA ILE A 34 -12.88 -7.92 9.61
C ILE A 34 -12.93 -7.12 8.31
N LEU A 35 -12.22 -7.57 7.28
CA LEU A 35 -12.19 -6.86 5.99
C LEU A 35 -13.59 -6.81 5.34
N ALA A 36 -14.35 -7.91 5.43
CA ALA A 36 -15.69 -7.97 4.85
C ALA A 36 -16.67 -7.05 5.59
N ALA A 37 -16.60 -7.02 6.93
CA ALA A 37 -17.46 -6.16 7.75
C ALA A 37 -17.17 -4.67 7.52
N ASP A 38 -15.89 -4.31 7.38
CA ASP A 38 -15.48 -2.89 7.33
C ASP A 38 -15.48 -2.31 5.91
N PHE A 39 -15.21 -3.14 4.89
CA PHE A 39 -14.96 -2.68 3.52
C PHE A 39 -15.73 -3.43 2.43
N GLY A 40 -16.45 -4.50 2.80
CA GLY A 40 -17.20 -5.34 1.87
C GLY A 40 -16.40 -6.52 1.30
N GLU A 41 -17.13 -7.44 0.67
CA GLU A 41 -16.62 -8.75 0.24
C GLU A 41 -15.51 -8.67 -0.80
N SER A 42 -15.58 -7.74 -1.76
CA SER A 42 -14.55 -7.54 -2.78
C SER A 42 -13.19 -7.22 -2.16
N VAL A 43 -13.18 -6.37 -1.14
CA VAL A 43 -11.97 -5.94 -0.43
C VAL A 43 -11.42 -7.08 0.42
N ALA A 44 -12.30 -7.80 1.11
CA ALA A 44 -11.93 -8.98 1.89
C ALA A 44 -11.27 -10.05 1.03
N LEU A 45 -11.84 -10.33 -0.14
CA LEU A 45 -11.36 -11.36 -1.04
C LEU A 45 -9.97 -10.99 -1.59
N VAL A 46 -9.76 -9.76 -2.06
CA VAL A 46 -8.42 -9.30 -2.51
C VAL A 46 -7.41 -9.29 -1.36
N GLY A 47 -7.79 -8.80 -0.18
CA GLY A 47 -6.94 -8.78 1.00
C GLY A 47 -6.54 -10.19 1.45
N LEU A 48 -7.46 -11.15 1.44
CA LEU A 48 -7.20 -12.54 1.80
C LEU A 48 -6.24 -13.22 0.82
N GLN A 49 -6.37 -12.96 -0.48
CA GLN A 49 -5.43 -13.45 -1.49
C GLN A 49 -4.01 -12.95 -1.21
N LEU A 50 -3.86 -11.66 -0.92
CA LEU A 50 -2.56 -11.08 -0.55
C LEU A 50 -1.99 -11.66 0.75
N LEU A 51 -2.83 -11.91 1.76
CA LEU A 51 -2.40 -12.53 3.01
C LEU A 51 -1.98 -13.99 2.85
N THR A 52 -2.60 -14.70 1.91
CA THR A 52 -2.36 -16.13 1.66
C THR A 52 -1.15 -16.36 0.75
N HIS A 53 -1.02 -15.56 -0.31
CA HIS A 53 0.01 -15.73 -1.35
C HIS A 53 1.21 -14.79 -1.16
N GLY A 54 1.13 -13.81 -0.27
CA GLY A 54 2.15 -12.80 -0.05
C GLY A 54 2.13 -11.69 -1.10
N ALA A 55 3.27 -11.02 -1.24
CA ALA A 55 3.43 -9.90 -2.16
C ALA A 55 3.09 -10.33 -3.60
N SER A 56 2.13 -9.64 -4.22
CA SER A 56 1.62 -9.99 -5.56
C SER A 56 1.44 -8.73 -6.42
N SER A 57 1.72 -8.85 -7.71
CA SER A 57 1.41 -7.82 -8.69
C SER A 57 -0.08 -7.80 -9.04
N LEU A 58 -0.55 -6.69 -9.61
CA LEU A 58 -1.95 -6.59 -10.08
C LEU A 58 -2.31 -7.69 -11.10
N ARG A 59 -1.34 -8.11 -11.93
CA ARG A 59 -1.54 -9.16 -12.92
C ARG A 59 -1.73 -10.53 -12.27
N GLU A 60 -0.89 -10.87 -11.30
CA GLU A 60 -1.00 -12.12 -10.54
C GLU A 60 -2.30 -12.18 -9.74
N LEU A 61 -2.68 -11.06 -9.12
CA LEU A 61 -3.98 -10.96 -8.45
C LEU A 61 -5.13 -11.23 -9.41
N GLY A 62 -5.11 -10.67 -10.62
CA GLY A 62 -6.14 -10.98 -11.63
C GLY A 62 -6.28 -12.48 -11.89
N LEU A 63 -5.15 -13.19 -12.06
CA LEU A 63 -5.15 -14.64 -12.29
C LEU A 63 -5.64 -15.44 -11.07
N LEU A 64 -5.22 -15.05 -9.85
CA LEU A 64 -5.66 -15.72 -8.62
C LEU A 64 -7.16 -15.52 -8.37
N LEU A 65 -7.67 -14.33 -8.67
CA LEU A 65 -9.07 -13.96 -8.47
C LEU A 65 -9.98 -14.61 -9.50
N ASP A 66 -9.52 -14.78 -10.74
CA ASP A 66 -10.24 -15.56 -11.75
C ASP A 66 -10.39 -17.03 -11.30
N LEU A 67 -9.32 -17.61 -10.74
CA LEU A 67 -9.33 -18.99 -10.22
C LEU A 67 -10.17 -19.16 -8.95
N ALA A 68 -10.23 -18.13 -8.10
CA ALA A 68 -10.94 -18.17 -6.83
C ALA A 68 -12.39 -17.70 -6.91
N SER A 69 -12.86 -17.22 -8.07
CA SER A 69 -14.07 -16.41 -8.18
C SER A 69 -15.35 -17.14 -7.70
N PRO A 70 -15.98 -16.66 -6.61
CA PRO A 70 -17.37 -16.93 -6.26
C PRO A 70 -18.32 -15.99 -7.05
N TRP A 71 -17.75 -15.02 -7.79
CA TRP A 71 -18.45 -13.94 -8.50
C TRP A 71 -19.21 -14.41 -9.74
N HIS A 72 -18.91 -15.61 -10.23
CA HIS A 72 -19.77 -16.33 -11.15
C HIS A 72 -20.89 -16.96 -10.34
N GLY A 73 -21.89 -16.14 -10.05
CA GLY A 73 -23.12 -16.59 -9.41
C GLY A 73 -23.64 -17.85 -10.08
N VAL A 74 -24.01 -18.81 -9.25
CA VAL A 74 -24.88 -19.94 -9.58
C VAL A 74 -26.21 -19.37 -10.09
N VAL A 75 -26.27 -18.97 -11.35
CA VAL A 75 -27.51 -18.65 -12.04
C VAL A 75 -27.81 -19.84 -12.93
N GLY A 76 -28.49 -20.83 -12.35
CA GLY A 76 -29.14 -21.92 -13.08
C GLY A 76 -28.23 -23.03 -13.63
N GLY A 77 -27.87 -23.99 -12.78
CA GLY A 77 -27.87 -25.42 -13.15
C GLY A 77 -26.86 -25.96 -14.16
N ALA A 78 -25.95 -25.17 -14.73
CA ALA A 78 -24.89 -25.70 -15.59
C ALA A 78 -23.55 -25.01 -15.27
N VAL A 79 -22.72 -25.71 -14.48
CA VAL A 79 -21.29 -25.36 -14.34
C VAL A 79 -20.59 -25.74 -15.65
N MET A 80 -20.79 -24.93 -16.68
CA MET A 80 -19.88 -24.86 -17.81
C MET A 80 -18.64 -24.13 -17.30
N ARG A 81 -17.61 -24.88 -16.93
CA ARG A 81 -16.24 -24.34 -16.81
C ARG A 81 -15.85 -23.80 -18.17
N HIS A 82 -16.04 -22.50 -18.36
CA HIS A 82 -15.36 -21.79 -19.44
C HIS A 82 -13.90 -21.63 -19.01
N ASP A 83 -13.11 -22.67 -19.23
CA ASP A 83 -11.72 -22.81 -18.75
C ASP A 83 -10.74 -21.77 -19.33
N ASP A 84 -11.15 -20.81 -20.17
CA ASP A 84 -10.23 -19.84 -20.80
C ASP A 84 -10.81 -18.43 -21.02
N ALA A 85 -11.93 -18.07 -20.39
CA ALA A 85 -12.47 -16.71 -20.56
C ALA A 85 -11.60 -15.71 -19.78
N PRO A 86 -10.91 -14.76 -20.45
CA PRO A 86 -10.05 -13.81 -19.75
C PRO A 86 -10.87 -12.92 -18.79
N ALA A 87 -10.32 -12.60 -17.62
CA ALA A 87 -10.88 -11.67 -16.64
C ALA A 87 -11.69 -10.55 -17.31
N THR A 88 -12.97 -10.43 -16.94
CA THR A 88 -13.79 -9.37 -17.52
C THR A 88 -13.18 -8.01 -17.15
N PRO A 89 -13.30 -6.98 -18.01
CA PRO A 89 -12.82 -5.63 -17.66
C PRO A 89 -13.37 -5.11 -16.33
N LYS A 90 -14.58 -5.58 -15.94
CA LYS A 90 -15.24 -5.24 -14.68
C LYS A 90 -14.53 -5.81 -13.46
N ASP A 91 -14.03 -7.04 -13.54
CA ASP A 91 -13.35 -7.71 -12.41
C ASP A 91 -11.99 -7.07 -12.12
N ARG A 92 -11.29 -6.65 -13.19
CA ARG A 92 -10.06 -5.87 -13.06
C ARG A 92 -10.30 -4.49 -12.44
N ALA A 93 -11.39 -3.81 -12.79
CA ALA A 93 -11.77 -2.55 -12.16
C ALA A 93 -12.03 -2.74 -10.66
N ARG A 94 -12.83 -3.73 -10.28
CA ARG A 94 -13.12 -4.07 -8.88
C ARG A 94 -11.86 -4.38 -8.07
N THR A 95 -10.92 -5.12 -8.66
CA THR A 95 -9.63 -5.44 -8.01
C THR A 95 -8.83 -4.18 -7.73
N ARG A 96 -8.78 -3.24 -8.69
CA ARG A 96 -8.11 -1.94 -8.51
C ARG A 96 -8.77 -1.12 -7.42
N ASP A 97 -10.10 -1.02 -7.42
CA ASP A 97 -10.85 -0.29 -6.41
C ASP A 97 -10.60 -0.87 -5.01
N ALA A 98 -10.59 -2.19 -4.89
CA ALA A 98 -10.27 -2.87 -3.64
C ALA A 98 -8.86 -2.58 -3.14
N LEU A 99 -7.86 -2.60 -4.04
CA LEU A 99 -6.47 -2.25 -3.69
C LEU A 99 -6.36 -0.79 -3.23
N LEU A 100 -7.09 0.13 -3.86
CA LEU A 100 -7.11 1.54 -3.43
C LEU A 100 -7.68 1.70 -2.03
N VAL A 101 -8.75 0.98 -1.69
CA VAL A 101 -9.32 0.97 -0.32
C VAL A 101 -8.31 0.41 0.69
N LEU A 102 -7.70 -0.73 0.39
CA LEU A 102 -6.70 -1.33 1.28
C LEU A 102 -5.49 -0.40 1.48
N LEU A 103 -5.04 0.27 0.42
CA LEU A 103 -3.93 1.21 0.48
C LEU A 103 -4.28 2.44 1.31
N GLN A 104 -5.48 2.98 1.08
CA GLN A 104 -6.03 4.12 1.81
C GLN A 104 -6.07 3.85 3.32
N HIS A 105 -6.33 2.60 3.73
CA HIS A 105 -6.39 2.18 5.13
C HIS A 105 -5.08 1.60 5.70
N ASN A 106 -3.94 1.77 5.02
CA ASN A 106 -2.63 1.23 5.45
C ASN A 106 -2.58 -0.31 5.60
N ILE A 107 -3.52 -1.04 5.02
CA ILE A 107 -3.57 -2.50 5.13
C ILE A 107 -2.54 -3.15 4.19
N ILE A 108 -2.26 -2.50 3.06
CA ILE A 108 -1.26 -2.97 2.10
C ILE A 108 -0.10 -1.98 1.96
N LYS A 109 1.08 -2.52 1.69
CA LYS A 109 2.28 -1.78 1.28
C LYS A 109 2.54 -2.03 -0.20
N VAL A 110 3.14 -1.03 -0.86
CA VAL A 110 3.52 -1.12 -2.28
C VAL A 110 5.03 -1.15 -2.37
N ASN A 111 5.57 -2.22 -2.93
CA ASN A 111 6.98 -2.38 -3.22
C ASN A 111 7.21 -2.30 -4.73
N ALA A 112 8.36 -1.76 -5.13
CA ALA A 112 8.80 -1.80 -6.52
C ALA A 112 9.71 -3.02 -6.72
N ARG A 113 9.30 -3.95 -7.58
CA ARG A 113 10.14 -5.06 -8.03
C ARG A 113 10.73 -4.74 -9.39
N ALA A 114 12.02 -5.03 -9.55
CA ALA A 114 12.67 -4.94 -10.85
C ALA A 114 11.94 -5.86 -11.84
N GLY A 115 11.64 -5.35 -13.04
CA GLY A 115 11.02 -6.13 -14.09
C GLY A 115 11.88 -7.33 -14.50
N ALA A 116 11.29 -8.23 -15.29
CA ALA A 116 12.04 -9.35 -15.88
C ALA A 116 13.27 -8.84 -16.65
N ALA A 117 14.31 -9.67 -16.76
CA ALA A 117 15.56 -9.32 -17.44
C ALA A 117 15.28 -8.69 -18.82
N GLY A 118 15.67 -7.42 -18.99
CA GLY A 118 15.43 -6.63 -20.22
C GLY A 118 14.27 -5.64 -20.14
N SER A 119 13.43 -5.67 -19.10
CA SER A 119 12.43 -4.64 -18.83
C SER A 119 12.99 -3.57 -17.90
N SER A 120 13.04 -2.32 -18.36
CA SER A 120 13.33 -1.15 -17.52
C SER A 120 12.15 -0.75 -16.63
N VAL A 121 10.98 -1.35 -16.84
CA VAL A 121 9.75 -0.99 -16.12
C VAL A 121 9.68 -1.76 -14.81
N ALA A 122 9.68 -1.03 -13.69
CA ALA A 122 9.41 -1.58 -12.38
C ALA A 122 7.95 -2.04 -12.26
N VAL A 123 7.74 -3.21 -11.66
CA VAL A 123 6.40 -3.77 -11.41
C VAL A 123 6.04 -3.48 -9.96
N ALA A 124 4.85 -2.91 -9.74
CA ALA A 124 4.32 -2.72 -8.41
C ALA A 124 3.85 -4.06 -7.81
N GLU A 125 4.35 -4.40 -6.63
CA GLU A 125 3.91 -5.52 -5.82
C GLU A 125 3.19 -5.00 -4.59
N TYR A 126 2.02 -5.56 -4.32
CA TYR A 126 1.18 -5.24 -3.18
C TYR A 126 1.36 -6.32 -2.13
N GLU A 127 1.60 -5.95 -0.88
CA GLU A 127 1.78 -6.88 0.24
C GLU A 127 0.84 -6.47 1.38
N ALA A 128 -0.03 -7.39 1.82
CA ALA A 128 -0.95 -7.13 2.92
C ALA A 128 -0.31 -7.43 4.28
N SER A 129 -0.60 -6.58 5.27
CA SER A 129 -0.19 -6.78 6.65
C SER A 129 -1.35 -7.35 7.47
N LEU A 130 -1.20 -8.58 7.97
CA LEU A 130 -2.18 -9.18 8.87
C LEU A 130 -2.33 -8.37 10.16
N GLU A 131 -1.21 -7.86 10.67
CA GLU A 131 -1.18 -7.06 11.90
C GLU A 131 -2.05 -5.81 11.78
N GLU A 132 -2.00 -5.12 10.63
CA GLU A 132 -2.81 -3.93 10.38
C GLU A 132 -4.30 -4.26 10.26
N VAL A 133 -4.66 -5.43 9.70
CA VAL A 133 -6.06 -5.90 9.68
C VAL A 133 -6.55 -6.19 11.10
N LEU A 134 -5.77 -6.92 11.89
CA LEU A 134 -6.15 -7.31 13.25
C LEU A 134 -6.17 -6.10 14.21
N ALA A 135 -5.28 -5.13 14.02
CA ALA A 135 -5.21 -3.90 14.81
C ALA A 135 -6.51 -3.08 14.78
N ARG A 136 -7.35 -3.25 13.74
CA ARG A 136 -8.67 -2.62 13.66
C ARG A 136 -9.59 -2.98 14.83
N ARG A 137 -9.42 -4.17 15.41
CA ARG A 137 -10.14 -4.59 16.63
C ARG A 137 -9.81 -3.73 17.85
N TRP A 138 -8.68 -3.03 17.84
CA TRP A 138 -8.25 -2.16 18.94
C TRP A 138 -8.71 -0.71 18.77
N PHE A 139 -9.31 -0.33 17.64
CA PHE A 139 -9.75 1.04 17.38
C PHE A 139 -10.68 1.59 18.48
N PRO A 140 -11.69 0.86 18.98
CA PRO A 140 -12.55 1.36 20.06
C PRO A 140 -11.77 1.70 21.33
N TRP A 141 -10.75 0.89 21.65
CA TRP A 141 -9.89 1.14 22.81
C TRP A 141 -8.98 2.35 22.58
N MET A 142 -8.35 2.46 21.40
CA MET A 142 -7.51 3.62 21.05
C MET A 142 -8.30 4.94 21.15
N LEU A 143 -9.54 4.94 20.66
CA LEU A 143 -10.44 6.09 20.75
C LEU A 143 -10.74 6.47 22.20
N ARG A 144 -11.08 5.49 23.05
CA ARG A 144 -11.30 5.71 24.48
C ARG A 144 -10.07 6.32 25.16
N VAL A 145 -8.88 5.80 24.88
CA VAL A 145 -7.64 6.33 25.46
C VAL A 145 -7.38 7.76 25.00
N ALA A 146 -7.60 8.09 23.72
CA ALA A 146 -7.45 9.46 23.22
C ALA A 146 -8.43 10.44 23.89
N LEU A 147 -9.67 9.99 24.13
CA LEU A 147 -10.68 10.77 24.86
C LEU A 147 -10.27 11.05 26.31
N GLU A 148 -9.83 10.02 27.03
CA GLU A 148 -9.49 10.10 28.45
C GLU A 148 -8.17 10.83 28.70
N ARG A 149 -7.16 10.63 27.85
CA ARG A 149 -5.78 11.14 28.09
C ARG A 149 -5.49 12.49 27.45
N ILE A 150 -6.17 12.84 26.36
CA ILE A 150 -5.87 14.07 25.62
C ILE A 150 -7.04 15.04 25.74
N ASN A 151 -8.13 14.80 25.00
CA ASN A 151 -9.39 15.56 25.08
C ASN A 151 -10.42 15.02 24.05
N PRO A 152 -11.68 15.48 24.09
CA PRO A 152 -12.70 15.11 23.10
C PRO A 152 -12.36 15.49 21.64
N LYS A 153 -11.56 16.54 21.42
CA LYS A 153 -11.16 16.95 20.06
C LYS A 153 -10.15 15.97 19.46
N ALA A 154 -9.25 15.40 20.27
CA ALA A 154 -8.35 14.34 19.87
C ALA A 154 -9.11 13.06 19.53
N HIS A 155 -10.13 12.70 20.32
CA HIS A 155 -11.05 11.60 19.99
C HIS A 155 -11.72 11.81 18.63
N ALA A 156 -12.25 13.01 18.36
CA ALA A 156 -12.88 13.32 17.08
C ALA A 156 -11.89 13.20 15.90
N LEU A 157 -10.70 13.80 16.00
CA LEU A 157 -9.66 13.69 14.98
C LEU A 157 -9.25 12.23 14.72
N LEU A 158 -9.04 11.45 15.78
CA LEU A 158 -8.65 10.05 15.66
C LEU A 158 -9.79 9.20 15.07
N THR A 159 -11.05 9.51 15.40
CA THR A 159 -12.23 8.86 14.78
C THR A 159 -12.23 9.09 13.28
N VAL A 160 -12.09 10.35 12.85
CA VAL A 160 -12.01 10.72 11.43
C VAL A 160 -10.88 9.95 10.74
N LEU A 161 -9.69 9.92 11.34
CA LEU A 161 -8.53 9.24 10.77
C LEU A 161 -8.75 7.73 10.63
N LEU A 162 -9.23 7.05 11.68
CA LEU A 162 -9.41 5.59 11.66
C LEU A 162 -10.50 5.15 10.67
N VAL A 163 -11.56 5.96 10.51
CA VAL A 163 -12.65 5.71 9.56
C VAL A 163 -12.26 5.98 8.11
N ASN A 164 -11.40 6.96 7.86
CA ASN A 164 -11.04 7.36 6.49
C ASN A 164 -9.67 6.83 6.04
N GLY A 165 -8.85 6.30 6.95
CA GLY A 165 -7.48 5.92 6.66
C GLY A 165 -6.54 7.13 6.55
N ARG A 166 -5.77 7.22 5.47
CA ARG A 166 -4.80 8.30 5.22
C ARG A 166 -5.47 9.65 4.96
N LEU A 167 -5.11 10.69 5.72
CA LEU A 167 -5.62 12.05 5.49
C LEU A 167 -4.53 13.08 5.62
N SER A 168 -4.67 14.22 4.92
CA SER A 168 -3.88 15.40 5.25
C SER A 168 -4.36 15.99 6.58
N SER A 169 -3.48 16.70 7.28
CA SER A 169 -3.84 17.41 8.52
C SER A 169 -5.04 18.34 8.31
N GLU A 170 -5.05 19.10 7.21
CA GLU A 170 -6.15 20.00 6.85
C GLU A 170 -7.47 19.25 6.68
N SER A 171 -7.52 18.22 5.83
CA SER A 171 -8.75 17.44 5.59
C SER A 171 -9.25 16.77 6.86
N MET A 172 -8.34 16.32 7.74
CA MET A 172 -8.71 15.73 9.02
C MET A 172 -9.35 16.75 9.96
N THR A 173 -8.77 17.96 10.08
CA THR A 173 -9.34 19.03 10.90
C THR A 173 -10.68 19.52 10.38
N THR A 174 -10.85 19.66 9.07
CA THR A 174 -12.13 20.06 8.46
C THR A 174 -13.22 19.05 8.74
N LYS A 175 -12.98 17.76 8.45
CA LYS A 175 -13.96 16.69 8.72
C LYS A 175 -14.31 16.56 10.21
N ALA A 176 -13.33 16.75 11.09
CA ALA A 176 -13.58 16.71 12.54
C ALA A 176 -14.42 17.90 13.02
N ALA A 177 -14.25 19.08 12.43
CA ALA A 177 -15.11 20.23 12.70
C ALA A 177 -16.55 19.97 12.21
N ASP A 178 -16.70 19.43 11.00
CA ASP A 178 -18.02 19.13 10.40
C ASP A 178 -18.82 18.12 11.24
N MET A 179 -18.15 17.10 11.81
CA MET A 179 -18.78 16.14 12.73
C MET A 179 -19.44 16.80 13.95
N HIS A 180 -18.88 17.91 14.45
CA HIS A 180 -19.44 18.63 15.60
C HIS A 180 -20.50 19.67 15.21
N GLN A 181 -20.51 20.11 13.95
CA GLN A 181 -21.52 21.04 13.45
C GLN A 181 -22.83 20.32 13.11
N GLY A 182 -22.77 19.06 12.66
CA GLY A 182 -23.97 18.26 12.37
C GLY A 182 -24.89 18.02 13.57
N GLU A 183 -24.38 18.15 14.80
CA GLU A 183 -25.17 18.06 16.04
C GLU A 183 -25.77 19.41 16.49
N ARG A 184 -25.38 20.54 15.89
CA ARG A 184 -25.90 21.87 16.25
C ARG A 184 -27.07 22.24 15.34
N THR A 185 -28.27 22.20 15.91
CA THR A 185 -29.52 22.63 15.27
C THR A 185 -29.50 24.12 14.84
N VAL A 186 -30.14 24.34 13.69
CA VAL A 186 -30.34 25.49 12.77
C VAL A 186 -30.34 26.95 13.29
N ASP A 187 -30.30 27.27 14.58
CA ASP A 187 -30.72 28.60 15.06
C ASP A 187 -29.62 29.66 15.32
N GLN A 188 -28.37 29.51 14.85
CA GLN A 188 -27.30 30.50 15.14
C GLN A 188 -26.37 30.79 13.95
N THR A 189 -26.81 31.65 13.02
CA THR A 189 -26.10 31.91 11.75
C THR A 189 -25.11 33.08 11.79
N THR A 190 -25.07 33.92 12.84
CA THR A 190 -24.25 35.15 12.84
C THR A 190 -23.11 35.18 13.86
N ALA A 191 -23.03 34.24 14.79
CA ALA A 191 -21.88 34.07 15.71
C ALA A 191 -20.84 33.04 15.22
N ASN A 192 -20.94 32.62 13.96
CA ASN A 192 -20.33 31.37 13.48
C ASN A 192 -18.84 31.47 13.17
N ASP A 193 -18.34 32.60 12.64
CA ASP A 193 -16.96 32.68 12.14
C ASP A 193 -15.91 32.65 13.26
N GLN A 194 -16.15 33.38 14.35
CA GLN A 194 -15.23 33.36 15.49
C GLN A 194 -15.24 32.00 16.20
N THR A 195 -16.40 31.35 16.28
CA THR A 195 -16.56 30.03 16.89
C THR A 195 -15.86 28.96 16.07
N ALA A 196 -15.99 28.99 14.74
CA ALA A 196 -15.29 28.09 13.83
C ALA A 196 -13.76 28.29 13.87
N SER A 197 -13.30 29.55 13.95
CA SER A 197 -11.87 29.86 14.10
C SER A 197 -11.30 29.29 15.40
N ASN A 198 -11.98 29.52 16.52
CA ASN A 198 -11.59 28.97 17.82
C ASN A 198 -11.58 27.43 17.81
N GLU A 199 -12.55 26.81 17.15
CA GLU A 199 -12.61 25.34 17.03
C GLU A 199 -11.43 24.78 16.24
N ARG A 200 -11.03 25.42 15.14
CA ARG A 200 -9.83 25.02 14.37
C ARG A 200 -8.55 25.12 15.20
N ILE A 201 -8.43 26.15 16.05
CA ILE A 201 -7.28 26.30 16.96
C ILE A 201 -7.23 25.13 17.96
N LEU A 202 -8.37 24.78 18.58
CA LEU A 202 -8.46 23.66 19.51
C LEU A 202 -8.17 22.31 18.84
N LEU A 203 -8.63 22.11 17.60
CA LEU A 203 -8.29 20.93 16.80
C LEU A 203 -6.79 20.89 16.46
N GLY A 204 -6.16 22.03 16.16
CA GLY A 204 -4.72 22.12 15.92
C GLY A 204 -3.87 21.77 17.16
N ASP A 205 -4.29 22.19 18.35
CA ASP A 205 -3.65 21.80 19.61
C ASP A 205 -3.81 20.29 19.88
N ALA A 206 -5.01 19.76 19.72
CA ALA A 206 -5.28 18.33 19.86
C ALA A 206 -4.48 17.47 18.86
N PHE A 207 -4.34 17.94 17.62
CA PHE A 207 -3.52 17.30 16.60
C PHE A 207 -2.05 17.21 17.02
N SER A 208 -1.49 18.30 17.55
CA SER A 208 -0.11 18.35 18.02
C SER A 208 0.11 17.36 19.18
N LYS A 209 -0.82 17.31 20.14
CA LYS A 209 -0.79 16.32 21.24
C LYS A 209 -0.87 14.88 20.75
N LEU A 210 -1.68 14.58 19.73
CA LEU A 210 -1.75 13.24 19.14
C LEU A 210 -0.40 12.82 18.52
N LEU A 211 0.34 13.75 17.90
CA LEU A 211 1.69 13.51 17.40
C LEU A 211 2.69 13.27 18.53
N ASP A 212 2.66 14.11 19.56
CA ASP A 212 3.57 14.03 20.71
C ASP A 212 3.41 12.70 21.46
N HIS A 213 2.16 12.24 21.62
CA HIS A 213 1.83 10.95 22.23
C HIS A 213 1.93 9.76 21.26
N ARG A 214 2.34 9.97 20.01
CA ARG A 214 2.50 8.93 18.98
C ARG A 214 1.22 8.15 18.65
N PHE A 215 0.05 8.75 18.83
CA PHE A 215 -1.21 8.17 18.33
C PHE A 215 -1.29 8.20 16.81
N ILE A 216 -0.65 9.20 16.19
CA ILE A 216 -0.63 9.39 14.74
C ILE A 216 0.80 9.65 14.27
N CYS A 217 1.11 9.29 13.02
CA CYS A 217 2.40 9.54 12.41
C CYS A 217 2.26 9.92 10.93
N ALA A 218 3.30 10.51 10.35
CA ALA A 218 3.35 10.73 8.91
C ALA A 218 3.25 9.38 8.19
N ALA A 219 2.40 9.31 7.16
CA ALA A 219 2.26 8.12 6.34
C ALA A 219 3.52 7.93 5.48
N GLU A 220 3.89 6.66 5.28
CA GLU A 220 4.99 6.31 4.38
C GLU A 220 4.64 6.70 2.94
N LEU A 221 5.58 7.39 2.28
CA LEU A 221 5.44 7.78 0.88
C LEU A 221 5.53 6.55 -0.03
N LEU A 222 4.70 6.52 -1.05
CA LEU A 222 4.74 5.45 -2.05
C LEU A 222 6.05 5.53 -2.84
N PRO A 223 6.61 4.38 -3.29
CA PRO A 223 7.82 4.38 -4.08
C PRO A 223 7.66 5.21 -5.35
N THR A 224 8.55 6.19 -5.52
CA THR A 224 8.61 7.11 -6.67
C THR A 224 8.90 6.47 -8.04
N PRO A 225 9.58 5.31 -8.19
CA PRO A 225 9.88 4.80 -9.55
C PRO A 225 8.65 4.35 -10.36
N LEU A 226 7.46 4.30 -9.76
CA LEU A 226 6.22 3.94 -10.45
C LEU A 226 5.61 5.10 -11.27
N THR A 227 6.01 6.36 -11.03
CA THR A 227 5.51 7.52 -11.78
C THR A 227 6.34 7.87 -13.03
N GLY A 228 7.59 7.40 -13.12
CA GLY A 228 8.53 7.77 -14.19
C GLY A 228 8.15 7.28 -15.60
N ALA A 229 7.22 6.33 -15.73
CA ALA A 229 6.78 5.84 -17.04
C ALA A 229 5.77 6.78 -17.73
N ALA A 230 5.08 7.65 -16.99
CA ALA A 230 4.12 8.60 -17.56
C ALA A 230 4.82 9.87 -18.10
N ASP A 231 5.82 10.39 -17.38
CA ASP A 231 6.51 11.63 -17.76
C ASP A 231 7.48 11.44 -18.93
N GLY A 232 8.03 10.24 -19.12
CA GLY A 232 8.89 9.91 -20.27
C GLY A 232 8.15 9.85 -21.62
N ALA A 233 6.82 9.70 -21.63
CA ALA A 233 6.03 9.62 -22.87
C ALA A 233 5.65 11.00 -23.43
N HIS A 234 5.68 12.05 -22.62
CA HIS A 234 5.37 13.41 -23.06
C HIS A 234 6.61 14.20 -23.51
N ALA A 235 7.79 13.87 -23.00
CA ALA A 235 9.03 14.56 -23.37
C ALA A 235 9.54 14.25 -24.79
N HIS A 236 8.96 13.28 -25.49
CA HIS A 236 9.43 12.85 -26.83
C HIS A 236 8.49 13.24 -27.99
N ARG A 237 7.42 14.01 -27.72
CA ARG A 237 6.43 14.42 -28.74
C ARG A 237 6.68 15.78 -29.39
N ASP A 238 7.59 16.60 -28.84
CA ASP A 238 7.90 17.94 -29.35
C ASP A 238 9.27 18.05 -30.03
N LEU A 239 9.94 16.92 -30.31
CA LEU A 239 11.13 16.95 -31.15
C LEU A 239 10.73 17.00 -32.63
N PRO A 240 11.22 17.99 -33.40
CA PRO A 240 10.97 18.04 -34.83
C PRO A 240 11.50 16.75 -35.49
N PRO A 241 10.83 16.25 -36.54
CA PRO A 241 11.26 15.05 -37.23
C PRO A 241 12.73 15.22 -37.70
N PRO A 242 13.59 14.21 -37.51
CA PRO A 242 14.96 14.30 -37.98
C PRO A 242 14.96 14.52 -39.51
N PRO A 243 15.87 15.37 -40.03
CA PRO A 243 15.96 15.61 -41.45
C PRO A 243 16.23 14.29 -42.20
N PRO A 244 15.65 14.11 -43.40
CA PRO A 244 15.88 12.91 -44.19
C PRO A 244 17.38 12.72 -44.45
N PRO A 245 17.90 11.49 -44.34
CA PRO A 245 19.30 11.24 -44.60
C PRO A 245 19.63 11.59 -46.06
N PRO A 246 20.80 12.18 -46.34
CA PRO A 246 21.23 12.43 -47.71
C PRO A 246 21.34 11.10 -48.46
N ALA A 247 20.88 11.12 -49.72
CA ALA A 247 20.88 9.96 -50.60
C ALA A 247 22.26 9.29 -50.63
N ALA A 248 22.35 8.09 -50.04
CA ALA A 248 23.56 7.29 -50.05
C ALA A 248 23.81 6.82 -51.48
N SER A 249 24.82 7.40 -52.12
CA SER A 249 25.37 6.91 -53.39
C SER A 249 25.90 5.50 -53.17
N SER A 250 25.32 4.56 -53.92
CA SER A 250 25.78 3.18 -54.05
C SER A 250 27.27 3.15 -54.47
N ARG A 251 28.17 2.77 -53.56
CA ARG A 251 29.52 2.32 -53.89
C ARG A 251 29.70 0.88 -53.41
N ARG A 252 29.50 0.00 -54.39
CA ARG A 252 29.86 -1.42 -54.44
C ARG A 252 31.36 -1.57 -54.12
N GLY A 253 31.70 -2.25 -53.03
CA GLY A 253 33.07 -2.59 -52.66
C GLY A 253 33.17 -4.02 -52.13
N LYS A 254 33.66 -4.93 -52.98
CA LYS A 254 33.98 -6.33 -52.68
C LYS A 254 35.22 -6.42 -51.78
N GLY A 255 35.18 -7.30 -50.78
CA GLY A 255 36.35 -7.86 -50.08
C GLY A 255 35.88 -8.66 -48.85
N LYS A 256 35.64 -9.98 -48.93
CA LYS A 256 36.61 -11.09 -48.78
C LYS A 256 37.69 -10.86 -47.71
N ARG A 257 37.53 -11.51 -46.55
CA ARG A 257 38.52 -12.14 -45.64
C ARG A 257 37.74 -12.58 -44.39
N SER A 258 37.52 -13.86 -44.12
CA SER A 258 38.41 -14.98 -43.74
C SER A 258 38.07 -15.35 -42.29
N LEU A 259 37.60 -16.58 -42.13
CA LEU A 259 37.45 -17.27 -40.86
C LEU A 259 38.82 -17.50 -40.20
N ASP A 260 38.76 -17.53 -38.87
CA ASP A 260 39.64 -18.12 -37.84
C ASP A 260 39.72 -17.07 -36.73
N GLU A 261 39.51 -17.38 -35.46
CA GLU A 261 40.27 -18.38 -34.74
C GLU A 261 39.61 -18.67 -33.37
N THR A 262 39.79 -19.89 -32.93
CA THR A 262 39.26 -20.51 -31.71
C THR A 262 40.19 -20.23 -30.53
N VAL A 263 39.73 -19.63 -29.42
CA VAL A 263 40.52 -19.65 -28.16
C VAL A 263 39.64 -19.77 -26.91
N LYS A 264 39.58 -21.01 -26.40
CA LYS A 264 39.85 -21.47 -25.03
C LYS A 264 39.51 -20.59 -23.80
N ALA A 265 38.74 -21.21 -22.91
CA ALA A 265 38.55 -20.88 -21.49
C ALA A 265 39.85 -20.94 -20.65
N PRO A 266 39.85 -20.32 -19.46
CA PRO A 266 39.96 -21.09 -18.20
C PRO A 266 39.01 -20.56 -17.10
N SER A 267 38.22 -21.38 -16.42
CA SER A 267 38.58 -22.23 -15.26
C SER A 267 39.39 -21.51 -14.17
N ALA A 268 38.71 -21.06 -13.11
CA ALA A 268 39.34 -20.78 -11.82
C ALA A 268 38.38 -21.14 -10.66
N ARG A 269 38.75 -22.22 -9.97
CA ARG A 269 38.28 -22.62 -8.63
C ARG A 269 38.68 -21.57 -7.60
N GLY A 270 37.77 -21.21 -6.71
CA GLY A 270 38.05 -20.43 -5.51
C GLY A 270 37.24 -20.94 -4.32
N ARG A 271 37.88 -21.75 -3.47
CA ARG A 271 37.36 -22.41 -2.28
C ARG A 271 37.91 -21.69 -1.04
N LYS A 272 37.09 -21.21 -0.10
CA LYS A 272 37.44 -20.85 1.30
C LYS A 272 36.12 -20.70 2.10
N LYS A 273 35.73 -21.66 2.94
CA LYS A 273 36.05 -21.88 4.37
C LYS A 273 35.56 -20.79 5.33
N GLN A 274 34.53 -21.18 6.10
CA GLN A 274 34.35 -21.06 7.57
C GLN A 274 34.67 -19.74 8.27
N ALA A 275 33.68 -19.20 8.99
CA ALA A 275 33.79 -18.95 10.43
C ALA A 275 32.39 -18.79 11.05
N SER A 276 32.03 -19.75 11.89
CA SER A 276 30.96 -19.71 12.87
C SER A 276 31.43 -18.91 14.08
N THR A 277 30.68 -17.87 14.48
CA THR A 277 30.81 -17.25 15.79
C THR A 277 29.46 -17.30 16.49
N SER A 278 29.33 -18.31 17.34
CA SER A 278 28.36 -18.39 18.43
C SER A 278 28.78 -17.43 19.54
N ALA A 279 27.96 -16.41 19.80
CA ALA A 279 28.02 -15.67 21.05
C ALA A 279 26.76 -16.00 21.86
N GLY A 280 26.97 -16.65 23.00
CA GLY A 280 25.93 -16.92 24.00
C GLY A 280 25.89 -15.87 25.10
N PHE A 281 24.91 -16.08 26.00
CA PHE A 281 24.67 -15.43 27.31
C PHE A 281 24.16 -13.97 27.26
N ALA A 282 23.17 -13.54 28.06
CA ALA A 282 22.59 -14.05 29.32
C ALA A 282 21.13 -13.55 29.52
N PRO A 283 20.34 -14.17 30.43
CA PRO A 283 18.99 -13.75 30.77
C PRO A 283 18.97 -12.63 31.83
N LEU A 284 17.97 -11.76 31.78
CA LEU A 284 17.66 -10.75 32.80
C LEU A 284 16.37 -11.11 33.56
N PRO A 285 16.22 -10.64 34.82
CA PRO A 285 15.52 -11.35 35.87
C PRO A 285 14.02 -11.05 35.95
N THR A 286 13.33 -12.05 36.49
CA THR A 286 12.01 -11.98 37.11
C THR A 286 11.98 -10.92 38.22
N ALA A 287 11.06 -9.97 38.11
CA ALA A 287 10.61 -9.16 39.24
C ALA A 287 9.23 -9.68 39.68
N GLN A 288 9.20 -10.23 40.90
CA GLN A 288 7.99 -10.41 41.70
C GLN A 288 7.83 -9.18 42.59
N ALA A 289 6.66 -8.54 42.54
CA ALA A 289 5.89 -7.94 43.64
C ALA A 289 4.69 -7.20 43.04
#